data_AF-F4B384-F1
#
_entry.id   AF-F4B384-F1
#
_cell.length_a   1.000
_cell.length_b   1.000
_cell.length_c   1.000
_cell.angle_alpha   90.00
_cell.angle_beta   90.00
_cell.angle_gamma   90.00
#
_symmetry.space_group_name_H-M   'P 1'
#
loop_
_entity.id
_entity.type
_entity.pdbx_description
1 polymer ?
#
loop_
_entity_poly.entity_id
_entity_poly.type
_entity_poly.pdbx_seq_one_letter_code
_entity_poly.pdbx_strand_id
1 'polypeptide(L)'
;MEYLSIVLKCIVGLSILNVWLLRKGQSSPWRGGNANSLKEEFAHYGLSETAMKAVGTIKCLLAVGLLVSIFVPVLEFYSALGIAVMMVGAIAMHLKVGDALKKSFPAFLFLALSVLIILI
;
A
#
# COMPACT_ATOMS: atom_id res chain seq x y z
N MET A 1 -5.43 -23.79 0.74
CA MET A 1 -5.06 -22.49 0.13
C MET A 1 -6.07 -21.40 0.43
N GLU A 2 -7.38 -21.70 0.43
CA GLU A 2 -8.44 -20.71 0.67
C GLU A 2 -8.28 -19.90 1.97
N TYR A 3 -8.16 -20.55 3.13
CA TYR A 3 -7.96 -19.83 4.41
C TYR A 3 -6.69 -18.97 4.43
N LEU A 4 -5.61 -19.43 3.77
CA LEU A 4 -4.38 -18.66 3.65
C LEU A 4 -4.63 -17.39 2.81
N SER A 5 -5.27 -17.51 1.64
CA SER A 5 -5.64 -16.36 0.80
C SER A 5 -6.49 -15.36 1.58
N ILE A 6 -7.50 -15.82 2.33
CA ILE A 6 -8.34 -14.96 3.18
C ILE A 6 -7.51 -14.19 4.22
N VAL A 7 -6.62 -14.88 4.94
CA VAL A 7 -5.74 -14.24 5.94
C VAL A 7 -4.83 -13.19 5.28
N LEU A 8 -4.25 -13.50 4.13
CA LEU A 8 -3.38 -12.56 3.40
C LEU A 8 -4.16 -11.33 2.92
N LYS A 9 -5.37 -11.50 2.36
CA LYS A 9 -6.27 -10.41 1.96
C LYS A 9 -6.59 -9.50 3.14
N CYS A 10 -6.91 -10.08 4.30
CA CYS A 10 -7.14 -9.34 5.54
C CYS A 10 -5.91 -8.54 5.98
N ILE A 11 -4.73 -9.17 6.00
CA ILE A 11 -3.47 -8.49 6.38
C ILE A 11 -3.20 -7.30 5.46
N VAL A 12 -3.23 -7.51 4.13
CA VAL A 12 -2.92 -6.46 3.15
C VAL A 12 -3.98 -5.35 3.20
N GLY A 13 -5.26 -5.72 3.10
CA GLY A 13 -6.37 -4.77 3.04
C GLY A 13 -6.47 -3.91 4.30
N LEU A 14 -6.48 -4.54 5.49
CA LEU A 14 -6.60 -3.80 6.75
C LEU A 14 -5.35 -2.96 7.04
N SER A 15 -4.15 -3.44 6.69
CA SER A 15 -2.93 -2.66 6.89
C SER A 15 -2.90 -1.38 6.04
N ILE A 16 -3.29 -1.47 4.77
CA ILE A 16 -3.38 -0.31 3.89
C ILE A 16 -4.41 0.69 4.43
N LEU A 17 -5.61 0.22 4.80
CA LEU A 17 -6.65 1.07 5.36
C LEU A 17 -6.22 1.73 6.68
N ASN A 18 -5.54 1.00 7.56
CA ASN A 18 -4.99 1.54 8.80
C ASN A 18 -4.01 2.70 8.55
N VAL A 19 -3.08 2.54 7.61
CA VAL A 19 -2.10 3.59 7.28
C VAL A 19 -2.78 4.84 6.71
N TRP A 20 -3.73 4.67 5.79
CA TRP A 20 -4.31 5.78 5.03
C TRP A 20 -5.49 6.46 5.72
N LEU A 21 -6.25 5.76 6.56
CA LEU A 21 -7.41 6.32 7.26
C LEU A 21 -7.07 6.75 8.70
N LEU A 22 -6.35 5.92 9.45
CA LEU A 22 -6.12 6.15 10.89
C LEU A 22 -4.76 6.77 11.17
N ARG A 23 -3.71 6.33 10.47
CA ARG A 23 -2.33 6.72 10.76
C ARG A 23 -1.75 7.74 9.78
N LYS A 24 -2.57 8.41 8.97
CA LYS A 24 -2.11 9.36 7.94
C LYS A 24 -1.23 10.49 8.49
N GLY A 25 -1.52 10.96 9.71
CA GLY A 25 -0.78 12.03 10.40
C GLY A 25 0.20 11.53 11.46
N GLN A 26 0.42 10.21 11.55
CA GLN A 26 1.32 9.63 12.55
C GLN A 26 2.70 9.33 11.94
N SER A 27 3.71 9.52 12.79
CA SER A 27 5.09 9.14 12.47
C SER A 27 5.22 7.63 12.37
N SER A 28 6.18 7.19 11.57
CA SER A 28 6.47 5.78 11.37
C SER A 28 7.90 5.63 10.88
N PRO A 29 8.64 4.60 11.31
CA PRO A 29 10.02 4.36 10.85
C PRO A 29 10.11 4.08 9.35
N TRP A 30 8.97 3.77 8.72
CA TRP A 30 8.84 3.50 7.29
C TRP A 30 8.57 4.74 6.44
N ARG A 31 8.38 5.92 7.04
CA ARG A 31 8.12 7.18 6.31
C ARG A 31 9.34 7.57 5.48
N GLY A 32 9.10 8.10 4.28
CA GLY A 32 10.17 8.65 3.45
C GLY A 32 10.84 9.88 4.07
N GLY A 33 12.16 10.01 3.90
CA GLY A 33 12.94 11.09 4.50
C GLY A 33 12.79 11.19 6.03
N ASN A 34 12.69 12.40 6.58
CA ASN A 34 12.41 12.61 8.01
C ASN A 34 10.92 12.93 8.25
N ALA A 35 10.03 12.46 7.39
CA ALA A 35 8.61 12.81 7.44
C ALA A 35 7.90 12.18 8.66
N ASN A 36 7.07 12.97 9.32
CA ASN A 36 6.22 12.55 10.43
C ASN A 36 4.78 12.27 9.99
N SER A 37 4.43 12.53 8.74
CA SER A 37 3.09 12.33 8.18
C SER A 37 3.14 11.93 6.71
N LEU A 38 2.04 11.38 6.17
CA LEU A 38 1.90 11.14 4.72
C LEU A 38 2.06 12.43 3.91
N LYS A 39 1.59 13.57 4.46
CA LYS A 39 1.68 14.86 3.78
C LYS A 39 3.13 15.31 3.63
N GLU A 40 3.92 15.20 4.70
CA GLU A 40 5.35 15.48 4.67
C GLU A 40 6.11 14.49 3.77
N GLU A 41 5.72 13.22 3.79
CA GLU A 41 6.32 12.18 2.96
C GLU A 41 6.12 12.47 1.46
N PHE A 42 4.90 12.84 1.05
CA PHE A 42 4.63 13.22 -0.34
C PHE A 42 5.31 14.53 -0.74
N ALA A 43 5.38 15.51 0.16
CA ALA A 43 6.17 16.72 -0.06
C ALA A 43 7.66 16.38 -0.27
N HIS A 44 8.21 15.42 0.49
CA HIS A 44 9.58 14.95 0.32
C HIS A 44 9.80 14.26 -1.04
N TYR A 45 8.81 13.53 -1.55
CA TYR A 45 8.82 12.96 -2.91
C TYR A 45 8.71 14.02 -4.03
N GLY A 46 8.47 15.29 -3.68
CA GLY A 46 8.19 16.35 -4.64
C GLY A 46 6.79 16.26 -5.25
N LEU A 47 5.84 15.63 -4.54
CA LEU A 47 4.46 15.45 -4.98
C LEU A 47 3.50 16.36 -4.21
N SER A 48 2.43 16.79 -4.89
CA SER A 48 1.41 17.66 -4.29
C SER A 48 0.48 16.91 -3.33
N GLU A 49 -0.22 17.65 -2.46
CA GLU A 49 -1.25 17.08 -1.60
C GLU A 49 -2.40 16.45 -2.41
N THR A 50 -2.68 16.96 -3.60
CA THR A 50 -3.67 16.37 -4.52
C THR A 50 -3.21 14.99 -5.01
N ALA A 51 -1.94 14.84 -5.36
CA ALA A 51 -1.36 13.53 -5.72
C ALA A 51 -1.42 12.56 -4.53
N MET A 52 -1.13 13.03 -3.31
CA MET A 52 -1.29 12.24 -2.09
C MET A 52 -2.73 11.74 -1.92
N LYS A 53 -3.73 12.63 -2.06
CA LYS A 53 -5.14 12.27 -1.96
C LYS A 53 -5.54 11.26 -3.03
N ALA A 54 -5.10 11.45 -4.28
CA ALA A 54 -5.37 10.51 -5.37
C ALA A 54 -4.79 9.11 -5.09
N VAL A 55 -3.51 9.05 -4.72
CA VAL A 55 -2.83 7.79 -4.37
C VAL A 55 -3.52 7.11 -3.18
N GLY A 56 -3.90 7.88 -2.17
CA GLY A 56 -4.60 7.37 -1.00
C GLY A 56 -5.97 6.80 -1.33
N THR A 57 -6.77 7.53 -2.10
CA THR A 57 -8.10 7.07 -2.53
C THR A 57 -7.99 5.78 -3.33
N ILE A 58 -7.07 5.71 -4.30
CA ILE A 58 -6.85 4.48 -5.09
C ILE A 58 -6.44 3.32 -4.19
N LYS A 59 -5.46 3.52 -3.29
CA LYS A 59 -5.04 2.47 -2.35
C LYS A 59 -6.16 2.00 -1.44
N CYS A 60 -7.00 2.91 -0.93
CA CYS A 60 -8.16 2.56 -0.11
C CYS A 60 -9.22 1.78 -0.91
N LEU A 61 -9.54 2.21 -2.14
CA LEU A 61 -10.50 1.50 -2.99
C LEU A 61 -10.03 0.09 -3.33
N LEU A 62 -8.76 -0.08 -3.68
CA LEU A 62 -8.17 -1.39 -3.95
C LEU A 62 -8.12 -2.27 -2.69
N ALA A 63 -7.81 -1.69 -1.53
CA ALA A 63 -7.81 -2.42 -0.26
C ALA A 63 -9.23 -2.90 0.12
N VAL A 64 -10.24 -2.04 -0.05
CA VAL A 64 -11.65 -2.44 0.14
C VAL A 64 -12.03 -3.51 -0.87
N GLY A 65 -11.70 -3.34 -2.15
CA GLY A 65 -11.94 -4.34 -3.19
C GLY A 65 -11.31 -5.70 -2.87
N LEU A 66 -10.08 -5.70 -2.34
CA LEU A 66 -9.39 -6.92 -1.91
C LEU A 66 -10.13 -7.60 -0.75
N LEU A 67 -10.66 -6.86 0.21
CA LEU A 67 -11.44 -7.43 1.32
C LEU A 67 -12.80 -7.95 0.84
N VAL A 68 -13.49 -7.21 -0.02
CA VAL A 68 -14.77 -7.63 -0.62
C VAL A 68 -14.57 -8.88 -1.49
N SER A 69 -13.38 -9.09 -2.05
CA SER A 69 -13.08 -10.28 -2.86
C SER A 69 -13.15 -11.61 -2.09
N ILE A 70 -13.18 -11.57 -0.75
CA ILE A 70 -13.47 -12.74 0.09
C ILE A 70 -14.88 -13.28 -0.22
N PHE A 71 -15.83 -12.40 -0.52
CA PHE A 71 -17.21 -12.76 -0.87
C PHE A 71 -17.48 -12.69 -2.38
N VAL A 72 -16.68 -11.89 -3.10
CA VAL A 72 -16.87 -11.62 -4.54
C VAL A 72 -15.55 -11.89 -5.30
N PRO A 73 -15.22 -13.15 -5.62
CA PRO A 73 -13.88 -13.56 -6.08
C PRO A 73 -13.37 -12.83 -7.34
N VAL A 74 -14.27 -12.37 -8.22
CA VAL A 74 -13.89 -11.64 -9.45
C VAL A 74 -13.08 -10.36 -9.16
N LEU A 75 -13.18 -9.80 -7.95
CA LEU A 75 -12.44 -8.58 -7.56
C LEU A 75 -10.99 -8.87 -7.14
N GLU A 76 -10.65 -10.11 -6.81
CA GLU A 76 -9.37 -10.47 -6.20
C GLU A 76 -8.19 -10.08 -7.08
N PHE A 77 -8.18 -10.58 -8.32
CA PHE A 77 -7.10 -10.35 -9.26
C PHE A 77 -6.86 -8.86 -9.50
N TYR A 78 -7.92 -8.10 -9.81
CA TYR A 78 -7.81 -6.67 -10.10
C TYR A 78 -7.36 -5.86 -8.89
N SER A 79 -7.85 -6.21 -7.70
CA SER A 79 -7.49 -5.51 -6.46
C SER A 79 -6.04 -5.79 -6.07
N ALA A 80 -5.62 -7.06 -6.08
CA ALA A 80 -4.25 -7.46 -5.76
C ALA A 80 -3.25 -6.91 -6.78
N LEU A 81 -3.56 -6.97 -8.08
CA LEU A 81 -2.72 -6.42 -9.14
C LEU A 81 -2.58 -4.90 -9.00
N GLY A 82 -3.70 -4.20 -8.77
CA GLY A 82 -3.68 -2.76 -8.52
C GLY A 82 -2.79 -2.40 -7.33
N ILE A 83 -2.90 -3.14 -6.21
CA ILE A 83 -2.05 -2.92 -5.03
C ILE A 83 -0.58 -3.16 -5.39
N ALA A 84 -0.26 -4.24 -6.11
CA ALA A 84 1.09 -4.55 -6.54
C ALA A 84 1.70 -3.41 -7.37
N VAL A 85 0.98 -2.90 -8.37
CA VAL A 85 1.39 -1.74 -9.17
C VAL A 85 1.64 -0.50 -8.30
N MET A 86 0.74 -0.23 -7.35
CA MET A 86 0.90 0.89 -6.41
C MET A 86 2.11 0.73 -5.47
N MET A 87 2.49 -0.51 -5.12
CA MET A 87 3.68 -0.78 -4.32
C MET A 87 4.97 -0.59 -5.12
N VAL A 88 5.00 -0.99 -6.41
CA VAL A 88 6.12 -0.67 -7.31
C VAL A 88 6.33 0.84 -7.39
N GLY A 89 5.25 1.60 -7.56
CA GLY A 89 5.32 3.07 -7.54
C GLY A 89 5.87 3.63 -6.23
N ALA A 90 5.47 3.07 -5.07
CA ALA A 90 5.99 3.49 -3.77
C ALA A 90 7.49 3.19 -3.60
N ILE A 91 7.94 2.00 -4.01
CA ILE A 91 9.36 1.62 -4.02
C ILE A 91 10.14 2.59 -4.90
N ALA A 92 9.64 2.90 -6.11
CA ALA A 92 10.28 3.83 -7.01
C ALA A 92 10.42 5.25 -6.41
N MET A 93 9.43 5.71 -5.64
CA MET A 93 9.52 7.02 -4.95
C MET A 93 10.60 7.03 -3.87
N HIS A 94 10.68 5.98 -3.03
CA HIS A 94 11.75 5.87 -2.03
C HIS A 94 13.14 5.84 -2.68
N LEU A 95 13.31 5.08 -3.77
CA LEU A 95 14.57 5.02 -4.51
C LEU A 95 14.91 6.39 -5.13
N LYS A 96 13.92 7.09 -5.70
CA LYS A 96 14.09 8.41 -6.32
C LYS A 96 14.62 9.45 -5.33
N VAL A 97 14.16 9.44 -4.08
CA VAL A 97 14.61 10.38 -3.05
C VAL A 97 15.82 9.91 -2.25
N GLY A 98 16.39 8.74 -2.58
CA GLY A 98 17.56 8.19 -1.92
C GLY A 98 17.29 7.69 -0.50
N ASP A 99 16.06 7.25 -0.21
CA ASP A 99 15.74 6.65 1.08
C ASP A 99 16.50 5.34 1.31
N ALA A 100 16.85 5.08 2.57
CA ALA A 100 17.37 3.78 2.96
C ALA A 100 16.36 2.67 2.63
N LEU A 101 16.82 1.57 2.02
CA LEU A 101 15.98 0.45 1.56
C LEU A 101 15.03 -0.10 2.63
N LYS A 102 15.42 0.00 3.91
CA LYS A 102 14.57 -0.39 5.05
C LYS A 102 13.21 0.33 5.05
N LYS A 103 13.11 1.56 4.56
CA LYS A 103 11.86 2.32 4.52
C LYS A 103 10.89 1.78 3.47
N SER A 104 11.43 1.21 2.39
CA SER A 104 10.65 0.50 1.37
C SER A 104 10.14 -0.86 1.83
N PHE A 105 10.52 -1.34 3.03
CA PHE A 105 10.16 -2.69 3.50
C PHE A 105 8.64 -2.96 3.46
N PRO A 106 7.75 -2.07 3.94
CA PRO A 106 6.32 -2.33 3.83
C PRO A 106 5.83 -2.42 2.38
N ALA A 107 6.41 -1.62 1.48
CA ALA A 107 6.04 -1.65 0.06
C ALA A 107 6.49 -2.96 -0.60
N PHE A 108 7.71 -3.44 -0.32
CA PHE A 108 8.18 -4.74 -0.78
C PHE A 108 7.35 -5.89 -0.20
N LEU A 109 7.03 -5.83 1.10
CA LEU A 109 6.20 -6.85 1.75
C LEU A 109 4.82 -6.93 1.10
N PHE A 110 4.12 -5.79 0.94
CA PHE A 110 2.81 -5.80 0.31
C PHE A 110 2.85 -6.13 -1.18
N LEU A 111 3.94 -5.82 -1.88
CA LEU A 111 4.14 -6.30 -3.25
C LEU A 111 4.20 -7.83 -3.28
N ALA A 112 5.04 -8.44 -2.42
CA ALA A 112 5.18 -9.89 -2.35
C ALA A 112 3.87 -10.58 -1.93
N LEU A 113 3.16 -10.03 -0.93
CA LEU A 113 1.87 -10.58 -0.49
C LEU A 113 0.81 -10.46 -1.58
N SER A 114 0.72 -9.34 -2.30
CA SER A 114 -0.22 -9.20 -3.42
C SER A 114 0.08 -10.16 -4.56
N VAL A 115 1.36 -10.36 -4.90
CA VAL A 115 1.76 -11.37 -5.91
C VAL A 115 1.42 -12.77 -5.43
N LEU A 116 1.67 -13.09 -4.15
CA LEU A 116 1.31 -14.38 -3.59
C LEU A 116 -0.20 -14.61 -3.65
N ILE A 117 -1.03 -13.63 -3.30
CA ILE A 117 -2.49 -13.72 -3.42
C ILE A 117 -2.93 -14.03 -4.86
N ILE A 118 -2.30 -13.43 -5.87
CA ILE A 118 -2.61 -13.70 -7.29
C ILE A 118 -2.28 -15.14 -7.70
N LEU A 119 -1.28 -15.75 -7.07
CA LEU A 119 -0.75 -17.05 -7.48
C LEU A 119 -1.38 -18.26 -6.78
N ILE A 120 -2.15 -18.06 -5.70
CA ILE A 120 -2.64 -19.14 -4.81
C ILE A 120 -4.14 -19.40 -4.88
#